data_AF-A0A928ZMS5-F1
#
_entry.id   AF-A0A928ZMS5-F1
#
_cell.length_a   1.000
_cell.length_b   1.000
_cell.length_c   1.000
_cell.angle_alpha   90.00
_cell.angle_beta   90.00
_cell.angle_gamma   90.00
#
_symmetry.space_group_name_H-M   'P 1'
#
loop_
_entity.id
_entity.type
_entity.pdbx_description
1 polymer ?
#
loop_
_entity_poly.entity_id
_entity_poly.type
_entity_poly.pdbx_seq_one_letter_code
_entity_poly.pdbx_strand_id
1 'polypeptide(L)'
;MNSNSAIPEEWVPAVLEKASRLYQQQNQSYSLEQLQAAGSEVEIPAELMQQALKELKAEQAAAEQAQRQKKQVLKIAGVAAMGLAIATAVWIGGVYNSLNAARSTVDGKWAQVENQMQRRADLIPQITQVAQNFASHEKDVISALSSARETFLSAQTIAERQAADEQMKSAIAQFQTFATNSQQLQSSQLFVNLQYEIAGTENRIATERMRYNQAVADYNQSVTGFPTVIVASLLGFEPQS
;
A
#
# COMPACT_ATOMS: atom_id res chain seq x y z
N MET A 1 -4.34 11.67 -86.18
CA MET A 1 -2.94 12.01 -86.52
C MET A 1 -2.05 11.06 -85.75
N ASN A 2 -1.40 10.16 -86.48
CA ASN A 2 -0.51 9.12 -85.96
C ASN A 2 0.81 9.76 -85.49
N SER A 3 1.06 9.75 -84.19
CA SER A 3 2.39 10.03 -83.64
C SER A 3 3.02 8.70 -83.24
N ASN A 4 3.53 7.99 -84.25
CA ASN A 4 4.50 6.91 -84.08
C ASN A 4 5.81 7.55 -83.58
N SER A 5 5.85 7.86 -82.29
CA SER A 5 7.01 8.46 -81.63
C SER A 5 7.94 7.30 -81.32
N ALA A 6 8.95 7.09 -82.16
CA ALA A 6 9.98 6.09 -81.93
C ALA A 6 10.61 6.37 -80.56
N ILE A 7 10.56 5.37 -79.67
CA ILE A 7 11.22 5.45 -78.37
C ILE A 7 12.73 5.48 -78.64
N PRO A 8 13.50 6.41 -78.04
CA PRO A 8 14.96 6.41 -78.15
C PRO A 8 15.53 5.05 -77.74
N GLU A 9 16.43 4.49 -78.55
CA GLU A 9 16.97 3.13 -78.37
C GLU A 9 17.67 2.97 -77.00
N GLU A 10 18.23 4.06 -76.47
CA GLU A 10 18.84 4.16 -75.15
C GLU A 10 17.85 3.99 -73.97
N TRP A 11 16.55 4.24 -74.17
CA TRP A 11 15.53 4.11 -73.13
C TRP A 11 14.89 2.71 -73.13
N VAL A 12 15.09 1.93 -74.18
CA VAL A 12 14.50 0.60 -74.34
C VAL A 12 14.83 -0.31 -73.14
N PRO A 13 16.07 -0.42 -72.64
CA PRO A 13 16.38 -1.30 -71.51
C PRO A 13 15.68 -0.87 -70.21
N ALA A 14 15.69 0.44 -69.92
CA ALA A 14 15.10 0.99 -68.71
C ALA A 14 13.56 0.88 -68.71
N VAL A 15 12.93 1.08 -69.87
CA VAL A 15 11.49 0.91 -70.04
C VAL A 15 11.11 -0.56 -69.85
N LEU A 16 11.87 -1.51 -70.41
CA LEU A 16 11.63 -2.94 -70.23
C LEU A 16 11.81 -3.40 -68.78
N GLU A 17 12.85 -2.92 -68.07
CA GLU A 17 13.04 -3.22 -66.66
C GLU A 17 11.89 -2.68 -65.80
N LYS A 18 11.48 -1.43 -66.03
CA LYS A 18 10.41 -0.79 -65.26
C LYS A 18 9.05 -1.41 -65.57
N ALA A 19 8.79 -1.76 -66.84
CA ALA A 19 7.61 -2.49 -67.27
C ALA A 19 7.58 -3.91 -66.68
N SER A 20 8.73 -4.61 -66.62
CA SER A 20 8.85 -5.90 -65.96
C SER A 20 8.53 -5.81 -64.47
N ARG A 21 9.07 -4.80 -63.76
CA ARG A 21 8.73 -4.55 -62.35
C ARG A 21 7.25 -4.23 -62.16
N LEU A 22 6.67 -3.39 -63.02
CA LEU A 22 5.24 -3.06 -62.98
C LEU A 22 4.36 -4.29 -63.30
N TYR A 23 4.79 -5.13 -64.23
CA TYR A 23 4.12 -6.38 -64.58
C TYR A 23 4.19 -7.40 -63.43
N GLN A 24 5.34 -7.55 -62.77
CA GLN A 24 5.49 -8.36 -61.56
C GLN A 24 4.67 -7.80 -60.37
N GLN A 25 4.56 -6.48 -60.26
CA GLN A 25 3.79 -5.82 -59.21
C GLN A 25 2.27 -5.96 -59.43
N GLN A 26 1.81 -5.95 -60.68
CA GLN A 26 0.41 -6.13 -61.06
C GLN A 26 0.00 -7.61 -61.10
N ASN A 27 0.93 -8.50 -61.44
CA ASN A 27 0.71 -9.94 -61.60
C ASN A 27 1.60 -10.69 -60.60
N GLN A 28 1.20 -10.70 -59.33
CA GLN A 28 1.95 -11.27 -58.19
C GLN A 28 2.09 -12.81 -58.21
N SER A 29 1.87 -13.48 -59.34
CA SER A 29 1.95 -14.93 -59.45
C SER A 29 2.18 -15.36 -60.89
N TYR A 30 3.22 -16.16 -61.13
CA TYR A 30 3.33 -16.94 -62.36
C TYR A 30 2.32 -18.09 -62.32
N SER A 31 1.61 -18.33 -63.42
CA SER A 31 0.82 -19.56 -63.54
C SER A 31 1.75 -20.77 -63.63
N LEU A 32 1.26 -21.96 -63.26
CA LEU A 32 2.04 -23.19 -63.33
C LEU A 32 2.59 -23.43 -64.75
N GLU A 33 1.82 -23.07 -65.77
CA GLU A 33 2.18 -23.18 -67.19
C GLU A 33 3.30 -22.20 -67.57
N GLN A 34 3.28 -20.96 -67.06
CA GLN A 34 4.31 -19.95 -67.32
C GLN A 34 5.64 -20.31 -66.65
N LEU A 35 5.60 -20.91 -65.45
CA LEU A 35 6.79 -21.45 -64.78
C LEU A 35 7.36 -22.64 -65.54
N GLN A 36 6.50 -23.53 -66.03
CA GLN A 36 6.92 -24.69 -66.82
C GLN A 36 7.54 -24.29 -68.16
N ALA A 37 6.98 -23.29 -68.85
CA ALA A 37 7.57 -22.75 -70.07
C ALA A 37 8.94 -22.10 -69.82
N ALA A 38 9.08 -21.29 -68.76
CA ALA A 38 10.36 -20.67 -68.40
C ALA A 38 11.41 -21.70 -67.93
N GLY A 39 11.02 -22.77 -67.25
CA GLY A 39 11.94 -23.85 -66.87
C GLY A 39 12.36 -24.75 -68.03
N SER A 40 11.52 -24.86 -69.06
CA SER A 40 11.85 -25.62 -70.28
C SER A 40 12.97 -24.97 -71.11
N GLU A 41 13.15 -23.65 -71.02
CA GLU A 41 14.27 -22.92 -71.64
C GLU A 41 15.63 -23.20 -70.97
N VAL A 42 15.63 -23.71 -69.74
CA VAL A 42 16.84 -24.01 -68.92
C VAL A 42 16.97 -25.52 -68.64
N GLU A 43 16.28 -26.37 -69.42
CA GLU A 43 16.27 -27.84 -69.31
C GLU A 43 15.86 -28.39 -67.92
N ILE A 44 15.08 -27.65 -67.12
CA ILE A 44 14.61 -28.13 -65.80
C ILE A 44 13.37 -29.03 -65.99
N PRO A 45 13.40 -30.31 -65.55
CA PRO A 45 12.24 -31.20 -65.61
C PRO A 45 11.00 -30.64 -64.91
N ALA A 46 9.83 -30.77 -65.54
CA ALA A 46 8.55 -30.26 -65.01
C ALA A 46 8.18 -30.83 -63.63
N GLU A 47 8.60 -32.06 -63.33
CA GLU A 47 8.38 -32.71 -62.04
C GLU A 47 9.11 -31.99 -60.89
N LEU A 48 10.35 -31.55 -61.13
CA LEU A 48 11.15 -30.83 -60.13
C LEU A 48 10.58 -29.44 -59.84
N MET A 49 10.01 -28.77 -60.85
CA MET A 49 9.32 -27.49 -60.65
C MET A 49 8.05 -27.63 -59.81
N GLN A 50 7.27 -28.69 -60.02
CA GLN A 50 6.08 -28.97 -59.21
C GLN A 50 6.45 -29.33 -57.77
N GLN A 51 7.52 -30.11 -57.58
CA GLN A 51 8.04 -30.43 -56.25
C GLN A 51 8.54 -29.18 -55.53
N ALA A 52 9.33 -28.34 -56.19
CA ALA A 52 9.81 -27.08 -55.62
C ALA A 52 8.65 -26.15 -55.23
N LEU A 53 7.58 -26.07 -56.04
CA LEU A 53 6.39 -25.28 -55.71
C LEU A 53 5.64 -25.86 -54.49
N LYS A 54 5.54 -27.18 -54.37
CA LYS A 54 4.90 -27.84 -53.23
C LYS A 54 5.69 -27.62 -51.95
N GLU A 55 7.01 -27.76 -52.00
CA GLU A 55 7.92 -27.51 -50.87
C GLU A 55 7.87 -26.03 -50.46
N LEU A 56 7.97 -25.09 -51.40
CA LEU A 56 7.88 -23.66 -51.11
C LEU A 56 6.53 -23.25 -50.51
N LYS A 57 5.42 -23.82 -51.00
CA LYS A 57 4.09 -23.60 -50.40
C LYS A 57 4.00 -24.18 -48.99
N ALA A 58 4.59 -25.34 -48.74
CA ALA A 58 4.64 -25.94 -47.41
C ALA A 58 5.48 -25.10 -46.44
N GLU A 59 6.64 -24.58 -46.89
CA GLU A 59 7.48 -23.67 -46.11
C GLU A 59 6.77 -22.35 -45.81
N GLN A 60 6.08 -21.75 -46.80
CA GLN A 60 5.30 -20.52 -46.61
C GLN A 60 4.13 -20.74 -45.64
N ALA A 61 3.38 -21.84 -45.79
CA ALA A 61 2.29 -22.19 -44.88
C ALA A 61 2.80 -22.44 -43.45
N ALA A 62 3.93 -23.13 -43.29
CA ALA A 62 4.57 -23.35 -42.00
C ALA A 62 5.08 -22.02 -41.39
N ALA A 63 5.66 -21.13 -42.19
CA ALA A 63 6.11 -19.81 -41.75
C ALA A 63 4.94 -18.92 -41.31
N GLU A 64 3.84 -18.91 -42.06
CA GLU A 64 2.61 -18.21 -41.68
C GLU A 64 2.00 -18.77 -40.39
N GLN A 65 1.92 -20.10 -40.26
CA GLN A 65 1.44 -20.74 -39.04
C GLN A 65 2.33 -20.41 -37.85
N ALA A 66 3.65 -20.46 -38.01
CA ALA A 66 4.61 -20.08 -36.97
C ALA A 66 4.47 -18.59 -36.60
N GLN A 67 4.26 -17.69 -37.57
CA GLN A 67 4.00 -16.28 -37.29
C GLN A 67 2.68 -16.06 -36.55
N ARG A 68 1.61 -16.78 -36.92
CA ARG A 68 0.31 -16.72 -36.24
C ARG A 68 0.41 -17.23 -34.81
N GLN A 69 1.11 -18.36 -34.59
CA GLN A 69 1.37 -18.90 -33.26
C GLN A 69 2.18 -17.91 -32.40
N LYS A 70 3.27 -17.34 -32.93
CA LYS A 70 4.05 -16.30 -32.21
C LYS A 70 3.17 -15.11 -31.80
N LYS A 71 2.34 -14.59 -32.71
CA LYS A 71 1.40 -13.48 -32.41
C LYS A 71 0.36 -13.87 -31.35
N GLN A 72 -0.16 -15.10 -31.38
CA GLN A 72 -1.11 -15.59 -30.38
C GLN A 72 -0.46 -15.73 -28.99
N VAL A 73 0.73 -16.31 -28.92
CA VAL A 73 1.50 -16.42 -27.66
C VAL A 73 1.78 -15.03 -27.07
N LEU A 74 2.20 -14.06 -27.89
CA LEU A 74 2.42 -12.68 -27.42
C LEU A 74 1.14 -12.03 -26.89
N LYS A 75 -0.01 -12.24 -27.55
CA LYS A 75 -1.30 -11.74 -27.08
C LYS A 75 -1.70 -12.35 -25.74
N ILE A 76 -1.58 -13.68 -25.60
CA ILE A 76 -1.90 -14.39 -24.36
C ILE A 76 -0.97 -13.93 -23.23
N ALA A 77 0.33 -13.84 -23.49
CA ALA A 77 1.31 -13.34 -22.52
C ALA A 77 0.99 -11.90 -22.09
N GLY A 78 0.60 -11.03 -23.02
CA GLY A 78 0.18 -9.66 -22.72
C GLY A 78 -1.06 -9.59 -21.83
N VAL A 79 -2.09 -10.40 -22.11
CA VAL A 79 -3.30 -10.48 -21.28
C VAL A 79 -2.99 -11.05 -19.90
N ALA A 80 -2.16 -12.08 -19.82
CA ALA A 80 -1.74 -12.67 -18.54
C ALA A 80 -0.95 -11.66 -17.68
N ALA A 81 -0.02 -10.92 -18.28
CA ALA A 81 0.75 -9.88 -17.59
C ALA A 81 -0.16 -8.75 -17.08
N MET A 82 -1.13 -8.32 -17.89
CA MET A 82 -2.13 -7.32 -17.48
C MET A 82 -2.98 -7.82 -16.31
N GLY A 83 -3.45 -9.06 -16.38
CA GLY A 83 -4.22 -9.68 -15.29
C GLY A 83 -3.43 -9.74 -13.99
N LEU A 84 -2.15 -10.14 -14.06
CA LEU A 84 -1.26 -10.18 -12.90
C LEU A 84 -1.02 -8.78 -12.30
N ALA A 85 -0.83 -7.76 -13.15
CA ALA A 85 -0.66 -6.38 -12.70
C ALA A 85 -1.91 -5.87 -11.96
N ILE A 86 -3.11 -6.12 -12.49
CA ILE A 86 -4.37 -5.74 -11.84
C ILE A 86 -4.54 -6.47 -10.51
N ALA A 87 -4.30 -7.79 -10.46
CA ALA A 87 -4.40 -8.56 -9.23
C ALA A 87 -3.45 -8.04 -8.15
N THR A 88 -2.21 -7.69 -8.54
CA THR A 88 -1.21 -7.12 -7.63
C THR A 88 -1.65 -5.75 -7.11
N ALA A 89 -2.18 -4.88 -7.98
CA ALA A 89 -2.68 -3.56 -7.57
C ALA A 89 -3.86 -3.65 -6.59
N VAL A 90 -4.82 -4.54 -6.85
CA VAL A 90 -5.96 -4.79 -5.94
C VAL A 90 -5.47 -5.33 -4.59
N TRP A 91 -4.52 -6.26 -4.60
CA TRP A 91 -3.93 -6.80 -3.37
C TRP A 91 -3.22 -5.71 -2.55
N ILE A 92 -2.39 -4.88 -3.17
CA ILE A 92 -1.71 -3.74 -2.50
C ILE A 92 -2.75 -2.79 -1.88
N GLY A 93 -3.81 -2.45 -2.61
CA GLY A 93 -4.88 -1.59 -2.11
C GLY A 93 -5.61 -2.18 -0.90
N GLY A 94 -5.86 -3.49 -0.90
CA GLY A 94 -6.43 -4.21 0.24
C GLY A 94 -5.54 -4.16 1.48
N VAL A 95 -4.24 -4.44 1.30
CA VAL A 95 -3.27 -4.39 2.40
C VAL A 95 -3.15 -2.98 2.97
N TYR A 96 -3.03 -1.96 2.11
CA TYR A 96 -2.98 -0.55 2.52
C TYR A 96 -4.17 -0.17 3.42
N ASN A 97 -5.39 -0.50 2.98
CA ASN A 97 -6.60 -0.22 3.76
C ASN A 97 -6.61 -0.95 5.10
N SER A 98 -6.18 -2.21 5.15
CA SER A 98 -6.09 -2.97 6.41
C SER A 98 -5.09 -2.37 7.39
N LEU A 99 -3.90 -1.96 6.92
CA LEU A 99 -2.89 -1.34 7.77
C LEU A 99 -3.32 0.04 8.26
N ASN A 100 -4.01 0.82 7.42
CA ASN A 100 -4.55 2.11 7.83
C ASN A 100 -5.68 1.97 8.86
N ALA A 101 -6.55 0.96 8.70
CA ALA A 101 -7.57 0.65 9.69
C ALA A 101 -6.97 0.19 11.04
N ALA A 102 -5.91 -0.63 11.00
CA ALA A 102 -5.18 -1.04 12.20
C ALA A 102 -4.51 0.16 12.90
N ARG A 103 -3.84 1.05 12.15
CA ARG A 103 -3.27 2.31 12.68
C ARG A 103 -4.34 3.17 13.35
N SER A 104 -5.46 3.39 12.66
CA SER A 104 -6.60 4.15 13.20
C SER A 104 -7.17 3.51 14.48
N THR A 105 -7.16 2.18 14.58
CA THR A 105 -7.56 1.46 15.79
C THR A 105 -6.61 1.76 16.95
N VAL A 106 -5.30 1.76 16.71
CA VAL A 106 -4.29 2.12 17.73
C VAL A 106 -4.51 3.54 18.23
N ASP A 107 -4.66 4.51 17.32
CA ASP A 107 -4.94 5.91 17.67
C ASP A 107 -6.24 6.04 18.50
N GLY A 108 -7.28 5.30 18.10
CA GLY A 108 -8.54 5.25 18.82
C GLY A 108 -8.42 4.67 20.23
N LYS A 109 -7.58 3.65 20.43
CA LYS A 109 -7.30 3.10 21.77
C LYS A 109 -6.46 4.05 22.61
N TRP A 110 -5.49 4.74 22.02
CA TRP A 110 -4.72 5.76 22.72
C TRP A 110 -5.63 6.89 23.22
N ALA A 111 -6.57 7.36 22.39
CA ALA A 111 -7.53 8.37 22.80
C ALA A 111 -8.39 7.92 24.01
N GLN A 112 -8.66 6.63 24.17
CA GLN A 112 -9.34 6.13 25.37
C GLN A 112 -8.47 6.20 26.62
N VAL A 113 -7.18 5.87 26.51
CA VAL A 113 -6.21 6.04 27.61
C VAL A 113 -6.18 7.50 28.03
N GLU A 114 -6.04 8.39 27.06
CA GLU A 114 -6.01 9.83 27.26
C GLU A 114 -7.25 10.36 27.99
N ASN A 115 -8.45 9.92 27.58
CA ASN A 115 -9.68 10.32 28.25
C ASN A 115 -9.70 9.96 29.75
N GLN A 116 -9.10 8.82 30.12
CA GLN A 116 -9.00 8.43 31.52
C GLN A 116 -7.91 9.22 32.27
N MET A 117 -6.80 9.57 31.62
CA MET A 117 -5.79 10.47 32.18
C MET A 117 -6.36 11.88 32.41
N GLN A 118 -7.13 12.41 31.45
CA GLN A 118 -7.86 13.67 31.60
C GLN A 118 -8.82 13.61 32.79
N ARG A 119 -9.57 12.51 32.95
CA ARG A 119 -10.43 12.31 34.13
C ARG A 119 -9.63 12.40 35.43
N ARG A 120 -8.43 11.83 35.51
CA ARG A 120 -7.56 11.96 36.68
C ARG A 120 -7.20 13.43 36.93
N ALA A 121 -6.86 14.18 35.88
CA ALA A 121 -6.58 15.61 35.96
C ALA A 121 -7.80 16.43 36.43
N ASP A 122 -9.01 16.00 36.07
CA ASP A 122 -10.27 16.63 36.47
C ASP A 122 -10.66 16.33 37.92
N LEU A 123 -10.12 15.27 38.53
CA LEU A 123 -10.28 14.99 39.96
C LEU A 123 -9.37 15.86 40.85
N ILE A 124 -8.25 16.36 40.32
CA ILE A 124 -7.26 17.13 41.10
C ILE A 124 -7.87 18.33 41.86
N PRO A 125 -8.76 19.16 41.30
CA PRO A 125 -9.40 20.24 42.06
C PRO A 125 -10.21 19.72 43.26
N GLN A 126 -10.90 18.58 43.11
CA GLN A 126 -11.63 17.95 44.21
C GLN A 126 -10.69 17.41 45.29
N ILE A 127 -9.59 16.77 44.89
CA ILE A 127 -8.52 16.34 45.82
C ILE A 127 -7.97 17.54 46.58
N THR A 128 -7.68 18.62 45.86
CA THR A 128 -7.13 19.86 46.41
C THR A 128 -8.10 20.50 47.40
N GLN A 129 -9.40 20.52 47.12
CA GLN A 129 -10.41 21.04 48.05
C GLN A 129 -10.49 20.19 49.33
N VAL A 130 -10.42 18.86 49.22
CA VAL A 130 -10.39 17.97 50.38
C VAL A 130 -9.11 18.19 51.19
N ALA A 131 -7.96 18.30 50.54
CA ALA A 131 -6.70 18.64 51.19
C ALA A 131 -6.78 19.99 51.91
N GLN A 132 -7.32 21.04 51.29
CA GLN A 132 -7.46 22.35 51.93
C GLN A 132 -8.37 22.32 53.17
N ASN A 133 -9.44 21.53 53.15
CA ASN A 133 -10.40 21.45 54.25
C ASN A 133 -9.83 20.76 55.50
N PHE A 134 -8.91 19.80 55.33
CA PHE A 134 -8.41 18.96 56.43
C PHE A 134 -6.89 19.04 56.66
N ALA A 135 -6.17 19.69 55.74
CA ALA A 135 -4.71 19.72 55.66
C ALA A 135 -4.22 21.08 55.17
N SER A 136 -4.86 22.16 55.61
CA SER A 136 -4.58 23.52 55.13
C SER A 136 -3.12 23.96 55.29
N HIS A 137 -2.37 23.32 56.20
CA HIS A 137 -0.95 23.52 56.45
C HIS A 137 -0.02 22.73 55.50
N GLU A 138 -0.53 21.73 54.77
CA GLU A 138 0.21 20.91 53.80
C GLU A 138 0.29 21.58 52.43
N LYS A 139 0.97 22.72 52.38
CA LYS A 139 1.11 23.51 51.14
C LYS A 139 1.84 22.75 50.05
N ASP A 140 2.82 21.93 50.41
CA ASP A 140 3.63 21.17 49.46
C ASP A 140 2.79 20.15 48.70
N VAL A 141 1.91 19.41 49.40
CA VAL A 141 1.00 18.43 48.78
C VAL A 141 0.02 19.11 47.83
N ILE A 142 -0.59 20.21 48.25
CA ILE A 142 -1.53 20.99 47.42
C ILE A 142 -0.84 21.57 46.18
N SER A 143 0.38 22.09 46.35
CA SER A 143 1.16 22.64 45.25
C SER A 143 1.59 21.55 44.27
N ALA A 144 2.00 20.38 44.75
CA ALA A 144 2.39 19.25 43.91
C ALA A 144 1.22 18.76 43.04
N LEU A 145 0.02 18.65 43.62
CA LEU A 145 -1.20 18.29 42.88
C LEU A 145 -1.52 19.31 41.78
N SER A 146 -1.48 20.60 42.12
CA SER A 146 -1.80 21.69 41.19
C SER A 146 -0.79 21.77 40.04
N SER A 147 0.50 21.67 40.35
CA SER A 147 1.59 21.73 39.36
C SER A 147 1.58 20.50 38.44
N ALA A 148 1.31 19.31 38.97
CA ALA A 148 1.20 18.10 38.15
C ALA A 148 0.04 18.19 37.16
N ARG A 149 -1.11 18.75 37.58
CA ARG A 149 -2.25 19.01 36.68
C ARG A 149 -1.89 20.01 35.58
N GLU A 150 -1.23 21.11 35.93
CA GLU A 150 -0.82 22.13 34.96
C GLU A 150 0.17 21.57 33.92
N THR A 151 1.12 20.76 34.38
CA THR A 151 2.07 20.04 33.51
C THR A 151 1.34 19.10 32.56
N PHE A 152 0.33 18.38 33.04
CA PHE A 152 -0.49 17.49 32.19
C PHE A 152 -1.30 18.26 31.15
N LEU A 153 -1.93 19.38 31.52
CA LEU A 153 -2.74 20.18 30.61
C LEU A 153 -1.91 20.93 29.55
N SER A 154 -0.63 21.19 29.84
CA SER A 154 0.30 21.83 28.90
C SER A 154 1.02 20.84 27.98
N ALA A 155 0.99 19.54 28.30
CA ALA A 155 1.61 18.50 27.49
C ALA A 155 0.89 18.31 26.14
N GLN A 156 1.67 18.33 25.06
CA GLN A 156 1.18 18.24 23.69
C GLN A 156 1.46 16.90 23.03
N THR A 157 2.54 16.23 23.43
CA THR A 157 2.92 14.93 22.88
C THR A 157 2.46 13.77 23.76
N ILE A 158 2.34 12.58 23.17
CA ILE A 158 2.04 11.33 23.89
C ILE A 158 3.05 11.10 25.02
N ALA A 159 4.35 11.28 24.73
CA ALA A 159 5.41 11.09 25.71
C ALA A 159 5.33 12.11 26.86
N GLU A 160 5.08 13.38 26.55
CA GLU A 160 4.89 14.42 27.57
C GLU A 160 3.67 14.12 28.45
N ARG A 161 2.56 13.67 27.87
CA ARG A 161 1.36 13.33 28.63
C ARG A 161 1.55 12.11 29.52
N GLN A 162 2.24 11.07 29.04
CA GLN A 162 2.60 9.94 29.89
C GLN A 162 3.50 10.36 31.06
N ALA A 163 4.51 11.19 30.80
CA ALA A 163 5.40 11.70 31.84
C ALA A 163 4.64 12.57 32.87
N ALA A 164 3.75 13.44 32.41
CA ALA A 164 2.94 14.29 33.28
C ALA A 164 1.90 13.48 34.07
N ASP A 165 1.32 12.44 33.48
CA ASP A 165 0.40 11.53 34.14
C ASP A 165 1.08 10.77 35.31
N GLU A 166 2.33 10.33 35.12
CA GLU A 166 3.13 9.71 36.19
C GLU A 166 3.45 10.71 37.33
N GLN A 167 3.73 11.98 37.01
CA GLN A 167 3.89 13.02 38.03
C GLN A 167 2.60 13.22 38.82
N MET A 168 1.45 13.22 38.14
CA MET A 168 0.14 13.33 38.77
C MET A 168 -0.16 12.15 39.68
N LYS A 169 0.17 10.93 39.24
CA LYS A 169 0.08 9.72 40.07
C LYS A 169 0.93 9.83 41.33
N SER A 170 2.16 10.34 41.22
CA SER A 170 3.04 10.58 42.36
C SER A 170 2.46 11.60 43.35
N ALA A 171 1.93 12.73 42.85
CA ALA A 171 1.30 13.74 43.68
C ALA A 171 0.05 13.21 44.41
N ILE A 172 -0.77 12.42 43.73
CA ILE A 172 -1.93 11.74 44.35
C ILE A 172 -1.48 10.75 45.41
N ALA A 173 -0.42 9.97 45.17
CA ALA A 173 0.12 9.05 46.16
C ALA A 173 0.64 9.78 47.41
N GLN A 174 1.31 10.92 47.25
CA GLN A 174 1.74 11.78 48.37
C GLN A 174 0.55 12.28 49.20
N PHE A 175 -0.52 12.74 48.54
CA PHE A 175 -1.76 13.11 49.22
C PHE A 175 -2.39 11.92 49.98
N GLN A 176 -2.42 10.73 49.39
CA GLN A 176 -2.93 9.53 50.04
C GLN A 176 -2.12 9.16 51.28
N THR A 177 -0.78 9.21 51.21
CA THR A 177 0.10 8.99 52.36
C THR A 177 -0.18 10.00 53.46
N PHE A 178 -0.28 11.28 53.13
CA PHE A 178 -0.65 12.31 54.11
C PHE A 178 -2.02 12.02 54.75
N ALA A 179 -3.03 11.67 53.94
CA ALA A 179 -4.37 11.39 54.41
C ALA A 179 -4.42 10.16 55.34
N THR A 180 -3.55 9.16 55.13
CA THR A 180 -3.43 8.02 56.06
C THR A 180 -2.90 8.39 57.44
N ASN A 181 -2.21 9.52 57.60
CA ASN A 181 -1.74 9.99 58.91
C ASN A 181 -2.77 10.91 59.62
N SER A 182 -3.87 11.24 58.96
CA SER A 182 -4.87 12.21 59.44
C SER A 182 -6.19 11.52 59.80
N GLN A 183 -6.45 11.31 61.09
CA GLN A 183 -7.64 10.58 61.55
C GLN A 183 -8.97 11.22 61.10
N GLN A 184 -9.04 12.55 61.05
CA GLN A 184 -10.23 13.27 60.59
C GLN A 184 -10.53 13.01 59.10
N LEU A 185 -9.49 12.98 58.26
CA LEU A 185 -9.60 12.65 56.83
C LEU A 185 -10.08 11.22 56.60
N GLN A 186 -9.51 10.26 57.34
CA GLN A 186 -9.90 8.85 57.22
C GLN A 186 -11.39 8.62 57.49
N SER A 187 -11.97 9.37 58.43
CA SER A 187 -13.40 9.29 58.77
C SER A 187 -14.32 10.07 57.83
N SER A 188 -13.76 10.89 56.94
CA SER A 188 -14.53 11.77 56.06
C SER A 188 -15.11 10.98 54.89
N GLN A 189 -16.44 10.97 54.77
CA GLN A 189 -17.12 10.34 53.62
C GLN A 189 -16.69 10.95 52.28
N LEU A 190 -16.35 12.25 52.26
CA LEU A 190 -15.83 12.92 51.06
C LEU A 190 -14.49 12.31 50.61
N PHE A 191 -13.59 12.01 51.56
CA PHE A 191 -12.30 11.38 51.26
C PHE A 191 -12.48 9.93 50.82
N VAL A 192 -13.35 9.18 51.50
CA VAL A 192 -13.68 7.78 51.12
C VAL A 192 -14.21 7.72 49.69
N ASN A 193 -15.16 8.60 49.32
CA ASN A 193 -15.70 8.66 47.96
C ASN A 193 -14.61 9.02 46.93
N LEU A 194 -13.76 10.00 47.26
CA LEU A 194 -12.64 10.41 46.40
C LEU A 194 -11.64 9.27 46.16
N GLN A 195 -11.32 8.48 47.19
CA GLN A 195 -10.46 7.31 47.06
C GLN A 195 -11.05 6.27 46.09
N TYR A 196 -12.37 6.05 46.12
CA TYR A 196 -13.05 5.18 45.16
C TYR A 196 -12.97 5.73 43.73
N GLU A 197 -13.11 7.05 43.54
CA GLU A 197 -12.99 7.68 42.22
C GLU A 197 -11.57 7.60 41.65
N ILE A 198 -10.56 7.84 42.48
CA ILE A 198 -9.14 7.72 42.12
C ILE A 198 -8.82 6.27 41.72
N ALA A 199 -9.17 5.30 42.58
CA ALA A 199 -8.93 3.88 42.31
C ALA A 199 -9.69 3.41 41.06
N GLY A 200 -10.94 3.86 40.89
CA GLY A 200 -11.74 3.57 39.71
C GLY A 200 -11.13 4.14 38.42
N THR A 201 -10.54 5.33 38.49
CA THR A 201 -9.84 5.96 37.36
C THR A 201 -8.54 5.20 37.04
N GLU A 202 -7.74 4.82 38.04
CA GLU A 202 -6.52 4.03 37.85
C GLU A 202 -6.80 2.68 37.18
N ASN A 203 -7.83 1.97 37.66
CA ASN A 203 -8.22 0.68 37.08
C ASN A 203 -8.65 0.79 35.62
N ARG A 204 -9.34 1.88 35.26
CA ARG A 204 -9.73 2.16 33.87
C ARG A 204 -8.51 2.51 33.02
N ILE A 205 -7.60 3.35 33.51
CA ILE A 205 -6.33 3.65 32.82
C ILE A 205 -5.56 2.36 32.55
N ALA A 206 -5.40 1.49 33.54
CA ALA A 206 -4.70 0.21 33.37
C ALA A 206 -5.38 -0.67 32.31
N THR A 207 -6.72 -0.74 32.32
CA THR A 207 -7.49 -1.52 31.33
C THR A 207 -7.36 -0.95 29.92
N GLU A 208 -7.46 0.36 29.75
CA GLU A 208 -7.33 0.99 28.43
C GLU A 208 -5.87 0.93 27.93
N ARG A 209 -4.86 1.02 28.80
CA ARG A 209 -3.45 0.80 28.43
C ARG A 209 -3.22 -0.62 27.94
N MET A 210 -3.80 -1.62 28.60
CA MET A 210 -3.72 -3.01 28.13
C MET A 210 -4.35 -3.15 26.74
N ARG A 211 -5.51 -2.54 26.50
CA ARG A 211 -6.19 -2.56 25.18
C ARG A 211 -5.39 -1.83 24.10
N TYR A 212 -4.79 -0.69 24.44
CA TYR A 212 -3.88 0.05 23.57
C TYR A 212 -2.66 -0.80 23.19
N ASN A 213 -1.98 -1.39 24.19
CA ASN A 213 -0.81 -2.24 23.95
C ASN A 213 -1.15 -3.45 23.08
N GLN A 214 -2.33 -4.06 23.26
CA GLN A 214 -2.79 -5.14 22.39
C GLN A 214 -2.98 -4.66 20.95
N ALA A 215 -3.64 -3.51 20.75
CA ALA A 215 -3.80 -2.93 19.41
C ALA A 215 -2.46 -2.60 18.75
N VAL A 216 -1.49 -2.07 19.50
CA VAL A 216 -0.12 -1.83 19.04
C VAL A 216 0.55 -3.13 18.62
N ALA A 217 0.43 -4.19 19.43
CA ALA A 217 0.98 -5.50 19.11
C ALA A 217 0.37 -6.08 17.81
N ASP A 218 -0.96 -6.02 17.66
CA ASP A 218 -1.67 -6.52 16.47
C ASP A 218 -1.29 -5.72 15.20
N TYR A 219 -1.16 -4.40 15.33
CA TYR A 219 -0.68 -3.53 14.26
C TYR A 219 0.77 -3.86 13.88
N ASN A 220 1.66 -3.98 14.87
CA ASN A 220 3.07 -4.29 14.64
C ASN A 220 3.24 -5.67 13.98
N GLN A 221 2.46 -6.66 14.39
CA GLN A 221 2.44 -7.98 13.75
C GLN A 221 1.97 -7.87 12.29
N SER A 222 0.97 -7.03 12.01
CA SER A 222 0.48 -6.80 10.64
C SER A 222 1.49 -6.05 9.76
N VAL A 223 2.26 -5.12 10.33
CA VAL A 223 3.30 -4.37 9.60
C VAL A 223 4.53 -5.24 9.31
N THR A 224 4.92 -6.09 10.26
CA THR A 224 6.13 -6.91 10.16
C THR A 224 5.92 -8.28 9.51
N GLY A 225 4.67 -8.74 9.41
CA GLY A 225 4.32 -10.04 8.87
C GLY A 225 4.43 -10.15 7.34
N PHE A 226 4.72 -11.34 6.82
CA PHE A 226 4.60 -11.63 5.38
C PHE A 226 3.16 -12.03 5.03
N PRO A 227 2.57 -11.58 3.91
CA PRO A 227 3.17 -10.77 2.85
C PRO A 227 3.07 -9.24 3.02
N THR A 228 2.42 -8.77 4.07
CA THR A 228 2.11 -7.34 4.28
C THR A 228 3.34 -6.45 4.45
N VAL A 229 4.45 -6.98 4.95
CA VAL A 229 5.74 -6.28 5.13
C VAL A 229 6.29 -5.66 3.84
N ILE A 230 6.00 -6.26 2.68
CA ILE A 230 6.42 -5.73 1.37
C ILE A 230 5.69 -4.41 1.09
N VAL A 231 4.38 -4.40 1.32
CA VAL A 231 3.55 -3.21 1.12
C VAL A 231 3.84 -2.17 2.19
N ALA A 232 4.01 -2.62 3.44
CA ALA A 232 4.31 -1.75 4.57
C ALA A 232 5.64 -0.98 4.35
N SER A 233 6.71 -1.68 3.97
CA SER A 233 8.01 -1.06 3.68
C SER A 233 7.96 -0.13 2.46
N LEU A 234 7.22 -0.50 1.41
CA LEU A 234 7.07 0.33 0.22
C LEU A 234 6.28 1.63 0.48
N LEU A 235 5.27 1.56 1.35
CA LEU A 235 4.33 2.67 1.62
C LEU A 235 4.58 3.40 2.96
N GLY A 236 5.69 3.09 3.65
CA GLY A 236 6.11 3.80 4.86
C GLY A 236 5.30 3.48 6.11
N PHE A 237 4.72 2.28 6.22
CA PHE A 237 4.14 1.82 7.48
C PHE A 237 5.24 1.26 8.39
N GLU A 238 5.46 1.96 9.50
CA GLU A 238 6.42 1.57 10.52
C GLU A 238 5.70 0.99 11.75
N PRO A 239 6.35 0.06 12.48
CA PRO A 239 5.88 -0.37 13.79
C PRO A 239 5.75 0.82 14.76
N GLN A 240 4.76 0.75 15.64
CA GLN A 240 4.54 1.73 16.71
C GLN A 240 5.13 1.23 18.04
N SER A 241 5.49 2.18 18.90
CA SER A 241 6.07 1.98 20.25
C SER A 241 5.16 2.52 21.33
#